data_AF-A0A967W0K1-F1
#
_entry.id   AF-A0A967W0K1-F1
#
_cell.length_a   1.000
_cell.length_b   1.000
_cell.length_c   1.000
_cell.angle_alpha   90.00
_cell.angle_beta   90.00
_cell.angle_gamma   90.00
#
_symmetry.space_group_name_H-M   'P 1'
#
loop_
_entity.id
_entity.type
_entity.pdbx_description
1 polymer ?
#
loop_
_entity_poly.entity_id
_entity_poly.type
_entity_poly.pdbx_seq_one_letter_code
_entity_poly.pdbx_strand_id
1 'polypeptide(L)'
;MHRPTGPVLLPLVLILAAVDFSHADQTFQPFSYNFTEEARIAAQIDVDNPDPDQLREIFAKRRARVLEAMPEGAMLLYSVERTQERRLEFQVPHSDNHDFIYLTGLEGLDSLDSALLLVPGDAELPGRLDEPVRDRVALYTSGDPEAISQRTGIADVRPFSVLENDLSVAMTDFRDWRITQVRRWPLAAALSRAWGESEKVLYLNYPRFFRLGMPEPARLAEFERIKRFSPEILARDSADILDQVRQLQDSWSIANLRRAVEITGDGIATAFRSARPGMSEKQVMEIMDFVYRYRGATLGFPTSVRREGVETTADEPTVPEGWIEFVPRSGGSIFQAGDMIWTDTGAAFNHYSADVQRNVPIDGKLTEEQRRLYEIALDVQKTVIDMIEPGVTWWELHDKAMEMLQAAGYDEYYYYGIGHFIGMEVHDEGDYLDPLKPGMALSIEQGVMPPEGPRIAFEDDVLVTENGYEWLSENIPIEIEDVEALSSQPSSFEEFTKGR
;
A
#
# COMPACT_ATOMS: atom_id res chain seq x y z
N MET A 1 -22.20 -23.11 56.03
CA MET A 1 -20.87 -23.55 55.59
C MET A 1 -20.66 -22.96 54.20
N HIS A 2 -20.22 -21.70 54.16
CA HIS A 2 -18.89 -21.25 53.69
C HIS A 2 -18.77 -21.18 52.16
N ARG A 3 -18.90 -19.94 51.67
CA ARG A 3 -18.46 -19.48 50.35
C ARG A 3 -16.95 -19.70 50.19
N PRO A 4 -16.44 -20.08 49.01
CA PRO A 4 -15.04 -19.90 48.70
C PRO A 4 -14.77 -18.42 48.42
N THR A 5 -13.70 -17.95 49.04
CA THR A 5 -13.15 -16.60 49.04
C THR A 5 -12.32 -16.33 47.79
N GLY A 6 -12.55 -15.17 47.15
CA GLY A 6 -11.63 -14.26 46.45
C GLY A 6 -10.57 -14.79 45.45
N PRO A 7 -10.38 -14.13 44.29
CA PRO A 7 -9.19 -14.35 43.48
C PRO A 7 -7.95 -13.81 44.21
N VAL A 8 -6.91 -14.64 44.28
CA VAL A 8 -5.57 -14.28 44.75
C VAL A 8 -4.94 -13.39 43.67
N LEU A 9 -4.82 -12.10 43.94
CA LEU A 9 -3.94 -11.20 43.19
C LEU A 9 -2.48 -11.60 43.47
N LEU A 10 -1.81 -12.23 42.51
CA LEU A 10 -0.35 -12.23 42.46
C LEU A 10 0.09 -10.81 42.05
N PRO A 11 1.04 -10.17 42.76
CA PRO A 11 1.62 -8.94 42.28
C PRO A 11 2.57 -9.28 41.13
N LEU A 12 2.18 -8.94 39.90
CA LEU A 12 3.12 -8.83 38.79
C LEU A 12 4.04 -7.65 39.12
N VAL A 13 5.25 -7.95 39.60
CA VAL A 13 6.32 -6.96 39.70
C VAL A 13 6.75 -6.66 38.26
N LEU A 14 6.16 -5.63 37.66
CA LEU A 14 6.68 -5.01 36.44
C LEU A 14 8.05 -4.42 36.78
N ILE A 15 9.11 -5.07 36.31
CA ILE A 15 10.41 -4.44 36.16
C ILE A 15 10.25 -3.44 35.00
N LEU A 16 9.81 -2.23 35.32
CA LEU A 16 10.02 -1.06 34.46
C LEU A 16 11.53 -0.77 34.48
N ALA A 17 12.28 -1.46 33.62
CA ALA A 17 13.50 -0.87 33.11
C ALA A 17 13.06 0.39 32.36
N ALA A 18 13.51 1.55 32.84
CA ALA A 18 13.33 2.80 32.13
C ALA A 18 13.98 2.62 30.74
N VAL A 19 13.14 2.42 29.72
CA VAL A 19 13.55 2.64 28.33
C VAL A 19 13.75 4.14 28.24
N ASP A 20 15.00 4.52 28.10
CA ASP A 20 15.40 5.89 27.91
C ASP A 20 14.97 6.32 26.50
N PHE A 21 13.79 6.95 26.40
CA PHE A 21 13.27 7.55 25.17
C PHE A 21 13.93 8.91 24.84
N SER A 22 15.10 9.24 25.43
CA SER A 22 15.73 10.56 25.24
C SER A 22 16.79 10.62 24.13
N HIS A 23 16.91 9.59 23.29
CA HIS A 23 17.53 9.79 21.97
C HIS A 23 16.44 10.33 21.04
N ALA A 24 16.46 11.64 20.82
CA ALA A 24 15.71 12.22 19.70
C ALA A 24 16.18 11.52 18.42
N ASP A 25 15.31 10.66 17.89
CA ASP A 25 15.53 9.80 16.73
C ASP A 25 16.02 10.64 15.53
N GLN A 26 17.28 10.46 15.15
CA GLN A 26 17.79 10.86 13.84
C GLN A 26 17.50 9.77 12.82
N THR A 27 16.29 9.20 12.81
CA THR A 27 15.97 8.02 12.01
C THR A 27 15.71 8.34 10.54
N PHE A 28 15.48 9.60 10.18
CA PHE A 28 15.10 10.01 8.83
C PHE A 28 15.63 11.41 8.51
N GLN A 29 16.13 11.61 7.30
CA GLN A 29 16.58 12.91 6.78
C GLN A 29 15.61 13.42 5.68
N PRO A 30 15.40 14.74 5.57
CA PRO A 30 14.65 15.29 4.44
C PRO A 30 15.31 14.95 3.11
N PHE A 31 14.50 14.58 2.11
CA PHE A 31 14.96 14.28 0.75
C PHE A 31 14.35 15.23 -0.28
N SER A 32 14.95 15.29 -1.47
CA SER A 32 14.47 16.13 -2.57
C SER A 32 13.22 15.53 -3.23
N TYR A 33 12.11 16.27 -3.15
CA TYR A 33 10.84 15.96 -3.81
C TYR A 33 10.20 17.21 -4.40
N ASN A 34 9.65 17.11 -5.61
CA ASN A 34 8.98 18.21 -6.30
C ASN A 34 7.73 17.66 -7.00
N PHE A 35 6.57 17.82 -6.38
CA PHE A 35 5.30 17.31 -6.90
C PHE A 35 4.98 17.87 -8.29
N THR A 36 5.18 19.18 -8.49
CA THR A 36 4.88 19.82 -9.78
C THR A 36 5.62 19.15 -10.94
N GLU A 37 6.89 18.79 -10.74
CA GLU A 37 7.67 18.09 -11.76
C GLU A 37 7.21 16.63 -11.92
N GLU A 38 6.94 15.91 -10.83
CA GLU A 38 6.43 14.54 -10.89
C GLU A 38 5.08 14.46 -11.61
N ALA A 39 4.13 15.34 -11.27
CA ALA A 39 2.82 15.40 -11.93
C ALA A 39 2.94 15.72 -13.43
N ARG A 40 3.86 16.62 -13.81
CA ARG A 40 4.14 16.96 -15.22
C ARG A 40 4.68 15.77 -15.99
N ILE A 41 5.59 14.98 -15.39
CA ILE A 41 6.14 13.78 -16.01
C ILE A 41 5.07 12.69 -16.08
N ALA A 42 4.28 12.48 -15.02
CA ALA A 42 3.21 11.48 -14.95
C ALA A 42 2.24 11.58 -16.11
N ALA A 43 1.84 12.80 -16.49
CA ALA A 43 0.92 13.06 -17.60
C ALA A 43 1.47 12.65 -18.98
N GLN A 44 2.75 12.28 -19.08
CA GLN A 44 3.43 11.90 -20.33
C GLN A 44 3.81 10.42 -20.36
N ILE A 45 3.59 9.67 -19.27
CA ILE A 45 3.93 8.26 -19.18
C ILE A 45 2.82 7.43 -19.83
N ASP A 46 3.21 6.58 -20.79
CA ASP A 46 2.37 5.49 -21.29
C ASP A 46 2.60 4.26 -20.40
N VAL A 47 1.71 4.02 -19.44
CA VAL A 47 1.84 2.90 -18.49
C VAL A 47 1.54 1.53 -19.11
N ASP A 48 0.82 1.49 -20.24
CA ASP A 48 0.55 0.25 -20.98
C ASP A 48 1.76 -0.17 -21.82
N ASN A 49 2.61 0.79 -22.23
CA ASN A 49 3.85 0.53 -22.96
C ASN A 49 4.96 1.54 -22.57
N PRO A 50 5.55 1.39 -21.37
CA PRO A 50 6.46 2.40 -20.83
C PRO A 50 7.82 2.43 -21.53
N ASP A 51 8.40 3.62 -21.65
CA ASP A 51 9.78 3.79 -22.13
C ASP A 51 10.76 3.23 -21.09
N PRO A 52 11.56 2.19 -21.41
CA PRO A 52 12.51 1.60 -20.48
C PRO A 52 13.56 2.59 -19.97
N ASP A 53 13.94 3.60 -20.76
CA ASP A 53 14.95 4.59 -20.37
C ASP A 53 14.38 5.54 -19.32
N GLN A 54 13.13 5.97 -19.51
CA GLN A 54 12.37 6.77 -18.56
C GLN A 54 12.18 6.03 -17.24
N LEU A 55 11.80 4.74 -17.29
CA LEU A 55 11.66 3.92 -16.09
C LEU A 55 12.96 3.82 -15.29
N ARG A 56 14.09 3.58 -15.95
CA ARG A 56 15.40 3.52 -15.27
C ARG A 56 15.74 4.84 -14.56
N GLU A 57 15.38 5.98 -15.15
CA GLU A 57 15.56 7.28 -14.50
C GLU A 57 14.67 7.43 -13.26
N ILE A 58 13.41 7.02 -13.33
CA ILE A 58 12.46 7.06 -12.21
C ILE A 58 12.96 6.18 -11.06
N PHE A 59 13.30 4.92 -11.32
CA PHE A 59 13.82 4.01 -10.29
C PHE A 59 15.16 4.49 -9.72
N ALA A 60 16.02 5.13 -10.52
CA ALA A 60 17.24 5.75 -10.02
C ALA A 60 16.95 6.93 -9.08
N LYS A 61 15.96 7.78 -9.39
CA LYS A 61 15.50 8.86 -8.49
C LYS A 61 14.96 8.32 -7.18
N ARG A 62 14.17 7.23 -7.19
CA ARG A 62 13.68 6.59 -5.96
C ARG A 62 14.83 6.13 -5.06
N ARG A 63 15.83 5.44 -5.62
CA ARG A 63 17.02 5.03 -4.86
C ARG A 63 17.80 6.23 -4.31
N ALA A 64 17.91 7.32 -5.07
CA ALA A 64 18.55 8.55 -4.60
C ALA A 64 17.80 9.17 -3.42
N ARG A 65 16.46 9.23 -3.45
CA ARG A 65 15.64 9.72 -2.32
C ARG A 65 15.84 8.90 -1.06
N VAL A 66 15.88 7.57 -1.19
CA VAL A 66 16.16 6.68 -0.05
C VAL A 66 17.57 6.94 0.49
N LEU A 67 18.58 7.07 -0.37
CA LEU A 67 19.95 7.38 0.06
C LEU A 67 20.06 8.75 0.75
N GLU A 68 19.35 9.78 0.27
CA GLU A 68 19.25 11.10 0.91
C GLU A 68 18.56 11.03 2.27
N ALA A 69 17.53 10.19 2.39
CA ALA A 69 16.75 10.01 3.61
C ALA A 69 17.47 9.18 4.68
N MET A 70 18.44 8.35 4.27
CA MET A 70 19.22 7.52 5.18
C MET A 70 20.27 8.37 5.94
N PRO A 71 20.19 8.44 7.28
CA PRO A 71 21.16 9.19 8.08
C PRO A 71 22.56 8.54 8.10
N GLU A 72 22.62 7.21 8.07
CA GLU A 72 23.83 6.41 8.19
C GLU A 72 23.54 4.94 7.82
N GLY A 73 24.58 4.10 7.82
CA GLY A 73 24.43 2.64 7.76
C GLY A 73 24.32 2.07 6.34
N ALA A 74 23.61 0.95 6.22
CA ALA A 74 23.29 0.32 4.94
C ALA A 74 21.88 -0.25 4.97
N MET A 75 21.20 -0.30 3.83
CA MET A 75 19.87 -0.91 3.69
C MET A 75 19.97 -2.11 2.76
N LEU A 76 19.52 -3.27 3.24
CA LEU A 76 19.48 -4.51 2.49
C LEU A 76 18.03 -4.98 2.35
N LEU A 77 17.52 -4.94 1.12
CA LEU A 77 16.16 -5.31 0.79
C LEU A 77 16.18 -6.60 0.00
N TYR A 78 15.62 -7.67 0.58
CA TYR A 78 15.41 -8.92 -0.13
C TYR A 78 14.14 -8.83 -0.97
N SER A 79 14.16 -9.44 -2.15
CA SER A 79 12.93 -9.77 -2.87
C SER A 79 12.18 -10.90 -2.14
N VAL A 80 11.17 -11.50 -2.79
CA VAL A 80 10.45 -12.65 -2.22
C VAL A 80 11.15 -13.98 -2.49
N GLU A 81 11.14 -14.84 -1.46
CA GLU A 81 11.56 -16.23 -1.55
C GLU A 81 10.34 -17.14 -1.78
N ARG A 82 10.51 -18.17 -2.64
CA ARG A 82 9.46 -19.10 -3.12
C ARG A 82 8.61 -19.80 -2.06
N THR A 83 9.00 -19.75 -0.79
CA THR A 83 8.46 -20.58 0.31
C THR A 83 7.39 -19.90 1.16
N GLN A 84 7.13 -18.60 0.96
CA GLN A 84 6.08 -17.91 1.73
C GLN A 84 4.70 -18.25 1.16
N GLU A 85 3.94 -19.07 1.88
CA GLU A 85 2.50 -19.22 1.64
C GLU A 85 1.79 -17.90 1.98
N ARG A 86 0.86 -17.44 1.12
CA ARG A 86 0.04 -16.24 1.31
C ARG A 86 -0.69 -16.27 2.66
N ARG A 87 -0.42 -15.35 3.57
CA ARG A 87 -1.00 -15.44 4.93
C ARG A 87 -1.44 -14.12 5.57
N LEU A 88 -1.29 -12.98 4.90
CA LEU A 88 -1.79 -11.67 5.35
C LEU A 88 -2.38 -10.87 4.18
N GLU A 89 -3.24 -9.92 4.51
CA GLU A 89 -4.04 -9.04 3.63
C GLU A 89 -3.21 -8.33 2.54
N PHE A 90 -1.92 -8.10 2.79
CA PHE A 90 -0.95 -7.44 1.88
C PHE A 90 -0.05 -8.41 1.09
N GLN A 91 -0.37 -9.71 1.03
CA GLN A 91 0.49 -10.70 0.37
C GLN A 91 -0.24 -11.46 -0.73
N VAL A 92 -0.21 -10.89 -1.93
CA VAL A 92 -0.65 -11.58 -3.15
C VAL A 92 0.27 -12.78 -3.48
N PRO A 93 -0.23 -13.84 -4.16
CA PRO A 93 0.61 -14.95 -4.62
C PRO A 93 1.79 -14.43 -5.42
N HIS A 94 3.01 -14.81 -5.04
CA HIS A 94 4.21 -14.36 -5.75
C HIS A 94 4.35 -12.83 -5.76
N SER A 95 3.76 -12.12 -4.80
CA SER A 95 3.97 -10.68 -4.65
C SER A 95 5.45 -10.49 -4.33
N ASP A 96 6.23 -10.07 -5.31
CA ASP A 96 7.54 -9.51 -5.03
C ASP A 96 7.38 -8.42 -3.96
N ASN A 97 8.36 -8.28 -3.07
CA ASN A 97 8.24 -7.31 -1.99
C ASN A 97 8.15 -5.91 -2.62
N HIS A 98 7.05 -5.19 -2.36
CA HIS A 98 6.80 -3.92 -3.05
C HIS A 98 7.90 -2.88 -2.83
N ASP A 99 8.63 -2.89 -1.69
CA ASP A 99 9.81 -2.02 -1.53
C ASP A 99 10.92 -2.36 -2.53
N PHE A 100 11.19 -3.65 -2.73
CA PHE A 100 12.17 -4.12 -3.70
C PHE A 100 11.74 -3.77 -5.14
N ILE A 101 10.47 -4.01 -5.50
CA ILE A 101 9.94 -3.61 -6.82
C ILE A 101 10.02 -2.09 -6.96
N TYR A 102 9.59 -1.35 -5.95
CA TYR A 102 9.56 0.11 -5.94
C TYR A 102 10.94 0.69 -6.30
N LEU A 103 12.03 0.11 -5.79
CA LEU A 103 13.38 0.61 -6.01
C LEU A 103 14.12 0.02 -7.22
N THR A 104 13.66 -1.10 -7.76
CA THR A 104 14.37 -1.82 -8.83
C THR A 104 13.60 -1.95 -10.14
N GLY A 105 12.27 -1.93 -10.09
CA GLY A 105 11.39 -2.32 -11.19
C GLY A 105 11.49 -3.80 -11.57
N LEU A 106 12.13 -4.64 -10.76
CA LEU A 106 12.25 -6.07 -11.02
C LEU A 106 11.11 -6.84 -10.37
N GLU A 107 10.55 -7.75 -11.16
CA GLU A 107 9.42 -8.58 -10.78
C GLU A 107 9.50 -9.96 -11.44
N GLY A 108 8.63 -10.87 -11.02
CA GLY A 108 8.42 -12.17 -11.62
C GLY A 108 9.62 -13.10 -11.44
N LEU A 109 10.14 -13.65 -12.54
CA LEU A 109 11.27 -14.59 -12.46
C LEU A 109 12.61 -13.88 -12.23
N ASP A 110 12.70 -12.60 -12.57
CA ASP A 110 13.93 -11.82 -12.53
C ASP A 110 14.23 -11.24 -11.15
N SER A 111 13.20 -11.08 -10.32
CA SER A 111 13.30 -10.72 -8.91
C SER A 111 13.64 -11.92 -8.02
N LEU A 112 13.46 -13.16 -8.48
CA LEU A 112 13.69 -14.35 -7.65
C LEU A 112 15.12 -14.40 -7.10
N ASP A 113 15.23 -14.72 -5.80
CA ASP A 113 16.50 -14.83 -5.08
C ASP A 113 17.41 -13.63 -5.39
N SER A 114 16.88 -12.43 -5.13
CA SER A 114 17.55 -11.15 -5.36
C SER A 114 17.54 -10.29 -4.10
N ALA A 115 18.53 -9.40 -4.00
CA ALA A 115 18.59 -8.42 -2.92
C ALA A 115 19.24 -7.12 -3.38
N LEU A 116 18.65 -5.99 -2.99
CA LEU A 116 19.16 -4.66 -3.24
C LEU A 116 19.89 -4.15 -2.00
N LEU A 117 21.13 -3.68 -2.18
CA LEU A 117 21.94 -3.07 -1.15
C LEU A 117 22.16 -1.59 -1.46
N LEU A 118 21.71 -0.72 -0.57
CA LEU A 118 21.91 0.72 -0.62
C LEU A 118 22.83 1.16 0.51
N VAL A 119 23.79 2.03 0.19
CA VAL A 119 24.76 2.56 1.16
C VAL A 119 24.90 4.06 0.92
N PRO A 120 24.44 4.92 1.84
CA PRO A 120 24.71 6.35 1.75
C PRO A 120 26.21 6.60 1.78
N GLY A 121 26.66 7.52 0.95
CA GLY A 121 28.02 8.00 0.94
C GLY A 121 28.30 8.88 2.16
N ASP A 122 29.51 8.79 2.70
CA ASP A 122 30.01 9.74 3.69
C ASP A 122 30.95 10.74 3.00
N ALA A 123 30.61 12.02 3.12
CA ALA A 123 31.37 13.13 2.56
C ALA A 123 32.76 13.25 3.20
N GLU A 124 32.97 12.81 4.44
CA GLU A 124 34.20 13.08 5.20
C GLU A 124 34.65 11.94 6.12
N LEU A 125 35.00 10.77 5.56
CA LEU A 125 35.78 9.79 6.35
C LEU A 125 37.24 10.22 6.50
N PRO A 126 37.81 10.28 7.72
CA PRO A 126 39.23 10.57 7.90
C PRO A 126 40.12 9.38 7.52
N GLY A 127 41.00 9.56 6.52
CA GLY A 127 42.24 8.77 6.38
C GLY A 127 42.52 8.03 5.05
N ARG A 128 43.72 8.29 4.51
CA ARG A 128 44.58 7.57 3.53
C ARG A 128 44.07 7.17 2.14
N LEU A 129 42.79 7.29 1.84
CA LEU A 129 42.26 7.28 0.48
C LEU A 129 41.49 8.59 0.33
N ASP A 130 42.11 9.60 -0.27
CA ASP A 130 41.60 10.99 -0.37
C ASP A 130 40.34 11.13 -1.26
N GLU A 131 39.57 10.05 -1.44
CA GLU A 131 38.32 10.02 -2.20
C GLU A 131 37.13 9.88 -1.23
N PRO A 132 36.11 10.76 -1.34
CA PRO A 132 34.89 10.65 -0.56
C PRO A 132 34.19 9.32 -0.84
N VAL A 133 33.54 8.76 0.18
CA VAL A 133 32.71 7.58 -0.02
C VAL A 133 31.45 8.06 -0.70
N ARG A 134 31.30 7.71 -1.98
CA ARG A 134 30.07 7.97 -2.74
C ARG A 134 29.03 6.93 -2.40
N ASP A 135 27.76 7.30 -2.60
CA ASP A 135 26.63 6.38 -2.53
C ASP A 135 26.91 5.11 -3.35
N ARG A 136 26.46 3.98 -2.79
CA ARG A 136 26.56 2.68 -3.45
C ARG A 136 25.18 2.07 -3.58
N VAL A 137 24.93 1.55 -4.78
CA VAL A 137 23.77 0.73 -5.11
C VAL A 137 24.32 -0.55 -5.71
N ALA A 138 24.12 -1.67 -5.04
CA ALA A 138 24.47 -3.00 -5.54
C ALA A 138 23.24 -3.90 -5.57
N LEU A 139 23.04 -4.61 -6.67
CA LEU A 139 21.95 -5.55 -6.82
C LEU A 139 22.50 -6.97 -6.96
N TYR A 140 22.08 -7.84 -6.05
CA TYR A 140 22.38 -9.26 -6.06
C TYR A 140 21.21 -10.00 -6.71
N THR A 141 21.48 -10.92 -7.63
CA THR A 141 20.43 -11.63 -8.38
C THR A 141 20.85 -13.06 -8.73
N SER A 142 19.89 -13.98 -8.78
CA SER A 142 20.07 -15.32 -9.34
C SER A 142 20.01 -15.34 -10.87
N GLY A 143 19.52 -14.26 -11.50
CA GLY A 143 19.48 -14.07 -12.95
C GLY A 143 20.84 -13.71 -13.56
N ASP A 144 20.83 -13.38 -14.85
CA ASP A 144 22.03 -12.92 -15.57
C ASP A 144 22.38 -11.47 -15.19
N PRO A 145 23.55 -11.21 -14.57
CA PRO A 145 23.87 -9.86 -14.07
C PRO A 145 23.91 -8.77 -15.15
N GLU A 146 24.32 -9.10 -16.37
CA GLU A 146 24.40 -8.12 -17.46
C GLU A 146 22.99 -7.73 -17.94
N ALA A 147 22.12 -8.72 -18.16
CA ALA A 147 20.73 -8.47 -18.52
C ALA A 147 19.98 -7.67 -17.44
N ILE A 148 20.20 -8.01 -16.17
CA ILE A 148 19.58 -7.30 -15.04
C ILE A 148 20.12 -5.88 -14.91
N SER A 149 21.42 -5.66 -15.14
CA SER A 149 22.01 -4.31 -15.17
C SER A 149 21.38 -3.44 -16.27
N GLN A 150 21.23 -3.99 -17.48
CA GLN A 150 20.62 -3.27 -18.61
C GLN A 150 19.16 -2.88 -18.32
N ARG A 151 18.40 -3.76 -17.65
CA ARG A 151 16.99 -3.52 -17.33
C ARG A 151 16.79 -2.50 -16.21
N THR A 152 17.53 -2.63 -15.12
CA THR A 152 17.36 -1.81 -13.92
C THR A 152 18.12 -0.48 -13.97
N GLY A 153 19.14 -0.40 -14.83
CA GLY A 153 20.09 0.71 -14.86
C GLY A 153 21.08 0.70 -13.69
N ILE A 154 21.06 -0.33 -12.84
CA ILE A 154 22.02 -0.49 -11.75
C ILE A 154 23.33 -1.01 -12.35
N ALA A 155 24.43 -0.31 -12.07
CA ALA A 155 25.73 -0.65 -12.65
C ALA A 155 26.43 -1.81 -11.93
N ASP A 156 26.30 -1.92 -10.61
CA ASP A 156 26.89 -3.01 -9.82
C ASP A 156 25.87 -4.12 -9.60
N VAL A 157 25.80 -5.06 -10.54
CA VAL A 157 24.95 -6.26 -10.44
C VAL A 157 25.81 -7.50 -10.26
N ARG A 158 25.44 -8.36 -9.30
CA ARG A 158 26.26 -9.49 -8.84
C ARG A 158 25.45 -10.77 -8.70
N PRO A 159 26.08 -11.95 -8.77
CA PRO A 159 25.43 -13.20 -8.42
C PRO A 159 24.93 -13.19 -6.97
N PHE A 160 23.69 -13.64 -6.72
CA PHE A 160 23.13 -13.70 -5.36
C PHE A 160 23.96 -14.55 -4.40
N SER A 161 24.61 -15.60 -4.91
CA SER A 161 25.48 -16.49 -4.13
C SER A 161 26.69 -15.82 -3.48
N VAL A 162 27.05 -14.59 -3.88
CA VAL A 162 28.17 -13.85 -3.27
C VAL A 162 27.73 -12.87 -2.17
N LEU A 163 26.42 -12.65 -1.98
CA LEU A 163 25.88 -11.71 -1.00
C LEU A 163 26.42 -11.96 0.41
N GLU A 164 26.27 -13.19 0.92
CA GLU A 164 26.71 -13.55 2.28
C GLU A 164 28.22 -13.32 2.47
N ASN A 165 29.02 -13.62 1.45
CA ASN A 165 30.46 -13.39 1.50
C ASN A 165 30.79 -11.90 1.55
N ASP A 166 30.15 -11.08 0.72
CA ASP A 166 30.37 -9.63 0.72
C ASP A 166 29.96 -9.00 2.05
N LEU A 167 28.80 -9.38 2.61
CA LEU A 167 28.33 -8.92 3.92
C LEU A 167 29.27 -9.36 5.04
N SER A 168 29.66 -10.63 5.08
CA SER A 168 30.58 -11.16 6.10
C SER A 168 31.93 -10.44 6.07
N VAL A 169 32.46 -10.15 4.88
CA VAL A 169 33.71 -9.41 4.74
C VAL A 169 33.52 -7.94 5.18
N ALA A 170 32.40 -7.30 4.84
CA ALA A 170 32.11 -5.91 5.18
C ALA A 170 32.07 -5.64 6.70
N MET A 171 31.73 -6.65 7.49
CA MET A 171 31.71 -6.57 8.94
C MET A 171 33.10 -6.47 9.58
N THR A 172 34.18 -6.68 8.81
CA THR A 172 35.55 -6.44 9.29
C THR A 172 35.73 -4.95 9.62
N ASP A 173 36.42 -4.61 10.70
CA ASP A 173 36.79 -3.23 11.03
C ASP A 173 37.55 -2.60 9.86
N PHE A 174 37.09 -1.44 9.36
CA PHE A 174 37.67 -0.78 8.19
C PHE A 174 39.15 -0.44 8.38
N ARG A 175 39.60 -0.26 9.63
CA ARG A 175 41.00 0.06 9.99
C ARG A 175 41.94 -1.11 9.79
N ASP A 176 41.43 -2.34 9.78
CA ASP A 176 42.21 -3.56 9.59
C ASP A 176 42.43 -3.93 8.11
N TRP A 177 41.85 -3.16 7.18
CA TRP A 177 41.92 -3.46 5.77
C TRP A 177 43.29 -3.16 5.16
N ARG A 178 43.94 -4.21 4.67
CA ARG A 178 45.15 -4.08 3.85
C ARG A 178 44.78 -3.66 2.43
N ILE A 179 45.66 -2.92 1.75
CA ILE A 179 45.44 -2.48 0.35
C ILE A 179 45.09 -3.64 -0.60
N THR A 180 45.62 -4.84 -0.35
CA THR A 180 45.30 -6.05 -1.11
C THR A 180 43.87 -6.53 -0.88
N GLN A 181 43.34 -6.39 0.33
CA GLN A 181 41.96 -6.74 0.66
C GLN A 181 41.00 -5.70 0.08
N VAL A 182 41.32 -4.39 0.19
CA VAL A 182 40.51 -3.31 -0.40
C VAL A 182 40.35 -3.52 -1.91
N ARG A 183 41.43 -3.87 -2.60
CA ARG A 183 41.40 -4.17 -4.05
C ARG A 183 40.65 -5.46 -4.38
N ARG A 184 40.66 -6.44 -3.48
CA ARG A 184 40.01 -7.73 -3.68
C ARG A 184 38.51 -7.67 -3.43
N TRP A 185 38.06 -6.86 -2.47
CA TRP A 185 36.65 -6.72 -2.08
C TRP A 185 36.25 -5.25 -1.98
N PRO A 186 36.14 -4.54 -3.11
CA PRO A 186 35.91 -3.10 -3.13
C PRO A 186 34.56 -2.69 -2.51
N LEU A 187 33.50 -3.49 -2.69
CA LEU A 187 32.19 -3.20 -2.10
C LEU A 187 32.17 -3.44 -0.58
N ALA A 188 32.70 -4.58 -0.13
CA ALA A 188 32.82 -4.86 1.30
C ALA A 188 33.71 -3.85 2.03
N ALA A 189 34.79 -3.40 1.39
CA ALA A 189 35.61 -2.31 1.91
C ALA A 189 34.85 -0.98 1.95
N ALA A 190 34.03 -0.68 0.94
CA ALA A 190 33.21 0.52 0.91
C ALA A 190 32.13 0.49 2.00
N LEU A 191 31.44 -0.63 2.19
CA LEU A 191 30.46 -0.86 3.26
C LEU A 191 31.10 -0.69 4.64
N SER A 192 32.22 -1.38 4.86
CA SER A 192 33.01 -1.29 6.09
C SER A 192 33.42 0.15 6.39
N ARG A 193 33.85 0.90 5.36
CA ARG A 193 34.18 2.32 5.47
C ARG A 193 32.95 3.19 5.74
N ALA A 194 31.83 2.96 5.07
CA ALA A 194 30.60 3.74 5.24
C ALA A 194 30.03 3.63 6.66
N TRP A 195 30.21 2.49 7.32
CA TRP A 195 29.93 2.38 8.76
C TRP A 195 30.93 3.13 9.66
N GLY A 196 32.13 3.45 9.16
CA GLY A 196 33.12 4.22 9.88
C GLY A 196 33.43 3.67 11.27
N GLU A 197 33.54 4.58 12.24
CA GLU A 197 33.73 4.25 13.67
C GLU A 197 32.41 4.22 14.46
N SER A 198 31.26 4.45 13.80
CA SER A 198 29.94 4.49 14.44
C SER A 198 29.33 3.08 14.59
N GLU A 199 28.12 3.01 15.16
CA GLU A 199 27.38 1.75 15.23
C GLU A 199 27.07 1.23 13.81
N LYS A 200 27.24 -0.08 13.60
CA LYS A 200 26.97 -0.69 12.31
C LYS A 200 25.47 -0.85 12.12
N VAL A 201 24.80 0.18 11.62
CA VAL A 201 23.36 0.15 11.35
C VAL A 201 23.06 -0.59 10.05
N LEU A 202 22.17 -1.58 10.09
CA LEU A 202 21.68 -2.32 8.92
C LEU A 202 20.15 -2.31 8.88
N TYR A 203 19.57 -1.61 7.92
CA TYR A 203 18.12 -1.60 7.66
C TYR A 203 17.72 -2.81 6.84
N LEU A 204 16.68 -3.54 7.26
CA LEU A 204 16.24 -4.79 6.65
C LEU A 204 14.72 -4.78 6.44
N ASN A 205 14.23 -5.33 5.33
CA ASN A 205 12.80 -5.52 5.09
C ASN A 205 12.32 -6.88 5.62
N TYR A 206 12.03 -6.96 6.92
CA TYR A 206 11.38 -8.12 7.51
C TYR A 206 9.88 -7.86 7.74
N PRO A 207 9.02 -8.89 7.71
CA PRO A 207 7.59 -8.69 7.91
C PRO A 207 7.29 -8.17 9.32
N ARG A 208 6.75 -6.95 9.41
CA ARG A 208 6.33 -6.25 10.64
C ARG A 208 5.26 -7.00 11.42
N PHE A 209 4.30 -7.57 10.69
CA PHE A 209 3.19 -8.32 11.26
C PHE A 209 3.43 -9.80 11.07
N PHE A 210 3.59 -10.50 12.19
CA PHE A 210 3.69 -11.93 12.20
C PHE A 210 2.69 -12.49 13.22
N ARG A 211 1.76 -13.33 12.77
CA ARG A 211 0.88 -14.05 13.70
C ARG A 211 1.75 -14.98 14.53
N LEU A 212 1.81 -14.77 15.85
CA LEU A 212 2.68 -15.51 16.79
C LEU A 212 2.57 -17.05 16.70
N GLY A 213 1.49 -17.59 16.13
CA GLY A 213 1.30 -19.03 15.90
C GLY A 213 1.84 -19.57 14.58
N MET A 214 2.42 -18.74 13.71
CA MET A 214 2.95 -19.15 12.40
C MET A 214 4.44 -19.54 12.50
N PRO A 215 5.01 -20.26 11.52
CA PRO A 215 6.46 -20.49 11.41
C PRO A 215 7.20 -19.24 10.93
N GLU A 216 8.34 -18.92 11.57
CA GLU A 216 9.13 -17.72 11.24
C GLU A 216 9.43 -17.62 9.74
N PRO A 217 9.25 -16.45 9.12
CA PRO A 217 9.58 -16.25 7.71
C PRO A 217 11.10 -16.32 7.49
N ALA A 218 11.55 -16.82 6.34
CA ALA A 218 12.97 -16.96 6.03
C ALA A 218 13.78 -15.65 6.16
N ARG A 219 13.18 -14.50 5.79
CA ARG A 219 13.78 -13.17 5.98
C ARG A 219 14.04 -12.85 7.47
N LEU A 220 13.11 -13.22 8.36
CA LEU A 220 13.28 -13.06 9.80
C LEU A 220 14.34 -14.05 10.33
N ALA A 221 14.37 -15.28 9.82
CA ALA A 221 15.41 -16.24 10.20
C ALA A 221 16.82 -15.77 9.78
N GLU A 222 16.94 -15.14 8.60
CA GLU A 222 18.20 -14.54 8.13
C GLU A 222 18.62 -13.35 9.00
N PHE A 223 17.66 -12.48 9.34
CA PHE A 223 17.88 -11.38 10.29
C PHE A 223 18.40 -11.87 11.64
N GLU A 224 17.76 -12.88 12.22
CA GLU A 224 18.19 -13.47 13.50
C GLU A 224 19.57 -14.15 13.39
N ARG A 225 19.91 -14.68 12.20
CA ARG A 225 21.24 -15.24 11.93
C ARG A 225 22.30 -14.14 11.92
N ILE A 226 22.06 -13.03 11.23
CA ILE A 226 22.98 -11.87 11.19
C ILE A 226 23.20 -11.34 12.61
N LYS A 227 22.13 -11.10 13.38
CA LYS A 227 22.22 -10.64 14.78
C LYS A 227 23.02 -11.60 15.66
N ARG A 228 22.86 -12.90 15.47
CA ARG A 228 23.56 -13.93 16.27
C ARG A 228 25.07 -13.95 16.00
N PHE A 229 25.49 -13.83 14.75
CA PHE A 229 26.90 -13.94 14.38
C PHE A 229 27.65 -12.61 14.41
N SER A 230 26.94 -11.50 14.30
CA SER A 230 27.48 -10.14 14.30
C SER A 230 26.67 -9.25 15.26
N PRO A 231 26.77 -9.49 16.58
CA PRO A 231 25.98 -8.80 17.60
C PRO A 231 26.29 -7.30 17.71
N GLU A 232 27.37 -6.82 17.08
CA GLU A 232 27.67 -5.39 16.95
C GLU A 232 26.80 -4.65 15.91
N ILE A 233 26.04 -5.38 15.08
CA ILE A 233 25.13 -4.78 14.10
C ILE A 233 23.85 -4.35 14.80
N LEU A 234 23.52 -3.06 14.67
CA LEU A 234 22.21 -2.54 15.04
C LEU A 234 21.28 -2.72 13.85
N ALA A 235 20.45 -3.76 13.88
CA ALA A 235 19.48 -3.97 12.83
C ALA A 235 18.23 -3.09 13.07
N ARG A 236 17.81 -2.37 12.03
CA ARG A 236 16.60 -1.52 12.00
C ARG A 236 15.63 -1.98 10.92
N ASP A 237 14.39 -1.56 11.01
CA ASP A 237 13.40 -1.84 9.98
C ASP A 237 13.56 -0.83 8.83
N SER A 238 13.54 -1.30 7.59
CA SER A 238 13.75 -0.44 6.40
C SER A 238 12.59 0.53 6.13
N ALA A 239 11.37 0.09 6.35
CA ALA A 239 10.26 0.80 6.97
C ALA A 239 10.49 2.24 7.46
N ASP A 240 11.42 2.42 8.42
CA ASP A 240 11.64 3.70 9.11
C ASP A 240 12.01 4.81 8.13
N ILE A 241 12.56 4.43 6.97
CA ILE A 241 12.91 5.28 5.83
C ILE A 241 11.90 5.14 4.69
N LEU A 242 11.61 3.90 4.29
CA LEU A 242 10.92 3.63 3.04
C LEU A 242 9.48 4.09 3.03
N ASP A 243 8.75 3.97 4.14
CA ASP A 243 7.35 4.39 4.21
C ASP A 243 7.23 5.88 3.92
N GLN A 244 8.10 6.70 4.52
CA GLN A 244 8.12 8.15 4.30
C GLN A 244 8.49 8.53 2.86
N VAL A 245 9.35 7.75 2.20
CA VAL A 245 9.70 7.99 0.79
C VAL A 245 8.58 7.54 -0.14
N ARG A 246 7.95 6.38 0.13
CA ARG A 246 6.86 5.82 -0.67
C ARG A 246 5.55 6.59 -0.53
N GLN A 247 5.32 7.20 0.63
CA GLN A 247 4.14 8.03 0.91
C GLN A 247 3.99 9.18 -0.09
N LEU A 248 5.10 9.70 -0.63
CA LEU A 248 5.08 10.73 -1.67
C LEU A 248 5.17 10.11 -3.06
N GLN A 249 4.03 10.03 -3.74
CA GLN A 249 3.90 9.41 -5.04
C GLN A 249 4.75 10.15 -6.10
N ASP A 250 5.51 9.38 -6.88
CA ASP A 250 6.27 9.92 -8.00
C ASP A 250 5.49 9.78 -9.32
N SER A 251 6.11 10.21 -10.40
CA SER A 251 5.48 10.22 -11.72
C SER A 251 4.97 8.85 -12.18
N TRP A 252 5.71 7.77 -11.89
CA TRP A 252 5.26 6.41 -12.22
C TRP A 252 4.10 5.98 -11.33
N SER A 253 4.16 6.26 -10.03
CA SER A 253 3.05 5.96 -9.12
C SER A 253 1.76 6.68 -9.54
N ILE A 254 1.83 8.00 -9.76
CA ILE A 254 0.66 8.82 -10.13
C ILE A 254 0.02 8.32 -11.43
N ALA A 255 0.82 8.00 -12.44
CA ALA A 255 0.32 7.52 -13.72
C ALA A 255 -0.39 6.16 -13.59
N ASN A 256 0.15 5.24 -12.77
CA ASN A 256 -0.47 3.94 -12.55
C ASN A 256 -1.70 3.99 -11.65
N LEU A 257 -1.73 4.85 -10.62
CA LEU A 257 -2.93 5.08 -9.80
C LEU A 257 -4.10 5.57 -10.68
N ARG A 258 -3.88 6.58 -11.52
CA ARG A 258 -4.89 7.05 -12.49
C ARG A 258 -5.38 5.93 -13.41
N ARG A 259 -4.47 5.08 -13.88
CA ARG A 259 -4.82 3.94 -14.73
C ARG A 259 -5.62 2.88 -13.97
N ALA A 260 -5.24 2.57 -12.73
CA ALA A 260 -5.97 1.64 -11.88
C ALA A 260 -7.40 2.14 -11.63
N VAL A 261 -7.57 3.43 -11.32
CA VAL A 261 -8.89 4.06 -11.13
C VAL A 261 -9.72 4.04 -12.42
N GLU A 262 -9.12 4.34 -13.57
CA GLU A 262 -9.80 4.29 -14.87
C GLU A 262 -10.34 2.87 -15.16
N ILE A 263 -9.52 1.84 -14.94
CA ILE A 263 -9.94 0.44 -15.13
C ILE A 263 -11.03 0.04 -14.13
N THR A 264 -10.92 0.52 -12.89
CA THR A 264 -11.92 0.31 -11.82
C THR A 264 -13.27 0.89 -12.23
N GLY A 265 -13.28 2.14 -12.69
CA GLY A 265 -14.48 2.81 -13.20
C GLY A 265 -15.16 2.07 -14.35
N ASP A 266 -14.38 1.53 -15.30
CA ASP A 266 -14.91 0.73 -16.40
C ASP A 266 -15.58 -0.56 -15.92
N GLY A 267 -15.01 -1.24 -14.93
CA GLY A 267 -15.59 -2.46 -14.35
C GLY A 267 -16.88 -2.16 -13.59
N ILE A 268 -16.85 -1.17 -12.70
CA ILE A 268 -18.03 -0.69 -11.95
C ILE A 268 -19.15 -0.30 -12.93
N ALA A 269 -18.86 0.56 -13.91
CA ALA A 269 -19.84 1.02 -14.88
C ALA A 269 -20.44 -0.14 -15.68
N THR A 270 -19.62 -1.12 -16.09
CA THR A 270 -20.08 -2.29 -16.83
C THR A 270 -20.95 -3.20 -15.98
N ALA A 271 -20.59 -3.42 -14.72
CA ALA A 271 -21.37 -4.21 -13.79
C ALA A 271 -22.72 -3.56 -13.50
N PHE A 272 -22.76 -2.25 -13.26
CA PHE A 272 -23.99 -1.53 -12.95
C PHE A 272 -24.95 -1.41 -14.13
N ARG A 273 -24.46 -1.19 -15.36
CA ARG A 273 -25.29 -1.32 -16.58
C ARG A 273 -25.91 -2.71 -16.70
N SER A 274 -25.21 -3.73 -16.21
CA SER A 274 -25.64 -5.12 -16.30
C SER A 274 -26.57 -5.53 -15.15
N ALA A 275 -26.49 -4.85 -14.02
CA ALA A 275 -27.17 -5.26 -12.80
C ALA A 275 -28.69 -5.12 -12.94
N ARG A 276 -29.43 -6.10 -12.40
CA ARG A 276 -30.91 -6.13 -12.40
C ARG A 276 -31.43 -7.14 -11.38
N PRO A 277 -32.69 -7.01 -10.93
CA PRO A 277 -33.30 -7.98 -10.02
C PRO A 277 -33.19 -9.42 -10.56
N GLY A 278 -32.92 -10.36 -9.66
CA GLY A 278 -32.70 -11.78 -9.97
C GLY A 278 -31.23 -12.17 -10.20
N MET A 279 -30.31 -11.20 -10.27
CA MET A 279 -28.88 -11.49 -10.20
C MET A 279 -28.42 -11.79 -8.77
N SER A 280 -27.37 -12.58 -8.62
CA SER A 280 -26.65 -12.70 -7.35
C SER A 280 -25.55 -11.66 -7.21
N GLU A 281 -25.18 -11.35 -5.97
CA GLU A 281 -23.95 -10.60 -5.62
C GLU A 281 -22.74 -11.07 -6.44
N LYS A 282 -22.54 -12.39 -6.51
CA LYS A 282 -21.44 -12.99 -7.26
C LYS A 282 -21.49 -12.67 -8.76
N GLN A 283 -22.66 -12.66 -9.37
CA GLN A 283 -22.75 -12.36 -10.81
C GLN A 283 -22.36 -10.91 -11.11
N VAL A 284 -22.73 -9.97 -10.23
CA VAL A 284 -22.34 -8.56 -10.36
C VAL A 284 -20.82 -8.40 -10.14
N MET A 285 -20.30 -9.03 -9.07
CA MET A 285 -18.87 -9.08 -8.74
C MET A 285 -18.02 -9.58 -9.92
N GLU A 286 -18.35 -10.73 -10.49
CA GLU A 286 -17.58 -11.37 -11.57
C GLU A 286 -17.58 -10.54 -12.87
N ILE A 287 -18.55 -9.64 -13.08
CA ILE A 287 -18.53 -8.73 -14.23
C ILE A 287 -17.45 -7.65 -14.06
N MET A 288 -17.32 -7.05 -12.86
CA MET A 288 -16.26 -6.08 -12.58
C MET A 288 -14.88 -6.72 -12.73
N ASP A 289 -14.71 -7.84 -12.02
CA ASP A 289 -13.54 -8.70 -12.03
C ASP A 289 -13.11 -9.16 -13.43
N PHE A 290 -14.07 -9.46 -14.30
CA PHE A 290 -13.82 -9.79 -15.69
C PHE A 290 -13.25 -8.59 -16.45
N VAL A 291 -13.85 -7.40 -16.29
CA VAL A 291 -13.39 -6.18 -16.97
C VAL A 291 -11.98 -5.82 -16.55
N TYR A 292 -11.66 -5.87 -15.25
CA TYR A 292 -10.30 -5.56 -14.77
C TYR A 292 -9.26 -6.45 -15.46
N ARG A 293 -9.49 -7.77 -15.45
CA ARG A 293 -8.60 -8.75 -16.10
C ARG A 293 -8.55 -8.58 -17.62
N TYR A 294 -9.68 -8.26 -18.24
CA TYR A 294 -9.74 -8.02 -19.68
C TYR A 294 -8.93 -6.77 -20.08
N ARG A 295 -8.91 -5.75 -19.22
CA ARG A 295 -8.10 -4.52 -19.39
C ARG A 295 -6.64 -4.69 -18.93
N GLY A 296 -6.22 -5.90 -18.58
CA GLY A 296 -4.82 -6.21 -18.21
C GLY A 296 -4.46 -5.95 -16.76
N ALA A 297 -5.42 -5.58 -15.91
CA ALA A 297 -5.22 -5.40 -14.47
C ALA A 297 -5.44 -6.69 -13.67
N THR A 298 -4.94 -6.70 -12.45
CA THR A 298 -5.33 -7.67 -11.41
C THR A 298 -6.37 -7.04 -10.48
N LEU A 299 -6.78 -7.77 -9.44
CA LEU A 299 -7.53 -7.16 -8.34
C LEU A 299 -6.52 -6.53 -7.38
N GLY A 300 -6.78 -5.31 -6.89
CA GLY A 300 -6.02 -4.74 -5.77
C GLY A 300 -6.27 -5.51 -4.48
N PHE A 301 -7.53 -5.87 -4.26
CA PHE A 301 -7.99 -6.70 -3.15
C PHE A 301 -9.23 -7.50 -3.59
N PRO A 302 -9.69 -8.48 -2.80
CA PRO A 302 -10.85 -9.28 -3.18
C PRO A 302 -12.13 -8.41 -3.28
N THR A 303 -12.63 -8.20 -4.50
CA THR A 303 -13.89 -7.50 -4.77
C THR A 303 -15.02 -7.99 -3.87
N SER A 304 -15.71 -7.03 -3.25
CA SER A 304 -16.86 -7.24 -2.38
C SER A 304 -18.12 -6.66 -3.01
N VAL A 305 -19.18 -7.46 -3.02
CA VAL A 305 -20.52 -7.03 -3.47
C VAL A 305 -21.54 -7.53 -2.46
N ARG A 306 -22.40 -6.64 -1.97
CA ARG A 306 -23.46 -6.95 -1.01
C ARG A 306 -24.82 -6.45 -1.48
N ARG A 307 -25.84 -7.19 -1.10
CA ARG A 307 -27.24 -6.80 -1.14
C ARG A 307 -27.61 -6.04 0.12
N GLU A 308 -27.80 -4.74 -0.03
CA GLU A 308 -28.38 -3.85 0.98
C GLU A 308 -29.89 -3.66 0.67
N GLY A 309 -30.78 -3.59 1.65
CA GLY A 309 -32.22 -3.60 1.38
C GLY A 309 -33.10 -3.09 2.50
N VAL A 310 -34.42 -3.01 2.25
CA VAL A 310 -35.41 -2.43 3.17
C VAL A 310 -35.63 -3.28 4.44
N GLU A 311 -35.37 -4.59 4.36
CA GLU A 311 -35.39 -5.53 5.49
C GLU A 311 -34.04 -6.26 5.57
N THR A 312 -32.97 -5.55 5.91
CA THR A 312 -31.75 -6.18 6.41
C THR A 312 -32.09 -6.71 7.81
N THR A 313 -32.54 -7.97 7.90
CA THR A 313 -32.80 -8.58 9.20
C THR A 313 -31.50 -8.59 9.99
N ALA A 314 -31.53 -8.09 11.23
CA ALA A 314 -30.42 -8.09 12.19
C ALA A 314 -29.80 -9.49 12.48
N ASP A 315 -30.34 -10.54 11.85
CA ASP A 315 -29.88 -11.92 11.89
C ASP A 315 -28.87 -12.29 10.77
N GLU A 316 -28.68 -11.45 9.74
CA GLU A 316 -27.48 -11.57 8.90
C GLU A 316 -26.31 -10.94 9.67
N PRO A 317 -25.29 -11.73 10.07
CA PRO A 317 -24.19 -11.19 10.83
C PRO A 317 -23.54 -10.09 9.99
N THR A 318 -23.48 -8.86 10.52
CA THR A 318 -22.57 -7.84 10.05
C THR A 318 -21.17 -8.44 10.11
N VAL A 319 -20.68 -8.89 8.97
CA VAL A 319 -19.34 -9.46 8.86
C VAL A 319 -18.40 -8.27 8.98
N PRO A 320 -17.54 -8.22 10.02
CA PRO A 320 -16.56 -7.14 10.11
C PRO A 320 -15.67 -7.15 8.86
N GLU A 321 -15.23 -5.97 8.41
CA GLU A 321 -14.50 -5.73 7.15
C GLU A 321 -13.37 -6.75 6.90
N GLY A 322 -12.55 -7.03 7.91
CA GLY A 322 -11.46 -8.03 7.83
C GLY A 322 -11.87 -9.51 7.86
N TRP A 323 -13.18 -9.82 7.83
CA TRP A 323 -13.70 -11.20 7.77
C TRP A 323 -14.52 -11.48 6.50
N ILE A 324 -14.67 -10.47 5.63
CA ILE A 324 -15.43 -10.56 4.37
C ILE A 324 -14.84 -11.63 3.44
N GLU A 325 -13.50 -11.79 3.47
CA GLU A 325 -12.77 -12.82 2.72
C GLU A 325 -13.12 -14.27 3.12
N PHE A 326 -13.70 -14.48 4.32
CA PHE A 326 -14.07 -15.80 4.83
C PHE A 326 -15.55 -16.17 4.63
N VAL A 327 -16.35 -15.30 4.02
CA VAL A 327 -17.76 -15.59 3.74
C VAL A 327 -17.87 -16.59 2.58
N PRO A 328 -18.52 -17.75 2.74
CA PRO A 328 -18.58 -18.79 1.70
C PRO A 328 -19.15 -18.28 0.37
N ARG A 329 -18.31 -18.23 -0.68
CA ARG A 329 -18.65 -17.71 -2.03
C ARG A 329 -19.45 -18.67 -2.93
N SER A 330 -20.45 -19.37 -2.37
CA SER A 330 -21.40 -20.17 -3.17
C SER A 330 -22.81 -19.55 -3.13
N GLY A 331 -23.14 -18.80 -4.18
CA GLY A 331 -24.51 -18.35 -4.49
C GLY A 331 -25.02 -17.18 -3.64
N GLY A 332 -24.18 -16.17 -3.38
CA GLY A 332 -24.53 -14.95 -2.60
C GLY A 332 -25.91 -14.37 -2.93
N SER A 333 -26.44 -13.56 -2.02
CA SER A 333 -27.84 -13.14 -1.99
C SER A 333 -28.35 -12.68 -3.35
N ILE A 334 -29.59 -13.08 -3.68
CA ILE A 334 -30.23 -12.69 -4.93
C ILE A 334 -30.87 -11.32 -4.72
N PHE A 335 -30.45 -10.34 -5.51
CA PHE A 335 -31.05 -9.01 -5.49
C PHE A 335 -32.52 -9.06 -5.93
N GLN A 336 -33.36 -8.37 -5.20
CA GLN A 336 -34.78 -8.14 -5.44
C GLN A 336 -35.00 -6.69 -5.88
N ALA A 337 -36.14 -6.38 -6.48
CA ALA A 337 -36.48 -4.98 -6.76
C ALA A 337 -36.54 -4.16 -5.45
N GLY A 338 -36.06 -2.92 -5.49
CA GLY A 338 -35.91 -2.04 -4.33
C GLY A 338 -34.66 -2.26 -3.48
N ASP A 339 -33.80 -3.23 -3.78
CA ASP A 339 -32.51 -3.38 -3.08
C ASP A 339 -31.45 -2.39 -3.62
N MET A 340 -30.46 -2.11 -2.78
CA MET A 340 -29.23 -1.43 -3.12
C MET A 340 -28.11 -2.46 -3.33
N ILE A 341 -27.30 -2.24 -4.35
CA ILE A 341 -26.01 -2.89 -4.52
C ILE A 341 -25.01 -2.03 -3.76
N TRP A 342 -24.28 -2.63 -2.83
CA TRP A 342 -23.07 -2.07 -2.24
C TRP A 342 -21.87 -2.80 -2.86
N THR A 343 -20.91 -2.04 -3.35
CA THR A 343 -19.66 -2.59 -3.90
C THR A 343 -18.48 -1.90 -3.25
N ASP A 344 -17.43 -2.67 -3.03
CA ASP A 344 -16.13 -2.23 -2.54
C ASP A 344 -15.08 -3.02 -3.36
N THR A 345 -14.35 -2.29 -4.20
CA THR A 345 -13.58 -2.89 -5.28
C THR A 345 -12.50 -1.96 -5.84
N GLY A 346 -11.40 -2.58 -6.27
CA GLY A 346 -10.32 -1.87 -6.92
C GLY A 346 -9.54 -2.76 -7.90
N ALA A 347 -9.23 -2.24 -9.08
CA ALA A 347 -8.24 -2.83 -9.95
C ALA A 347 -6.83 -2.49 -9.46
N ALA A 348 -5.89 -3.40 -9.67
CA ALA A 348 -4.46 -3.10 -9.52
C ALA A 348 -3.74 -3.17 -10.88
N PHE A 349 -3.00 -2.12 -11.21
CA PHE A 349 -2.26 -2.01 -12.46
C PHE A 349 -0.80 -1.67 -12.17
N ASN A 350 0.13 -2.49 -12.67
CA ASN A 350 1.57 -2.40 -12.36
C ASN A 350 1.86 -2.27 -10.85
N HIS A 351 1.16 -3.06 -10.03
CA HIS A 351 1.18 -3.06 -8.56
C HIS A 351 0.51 -1.88 -7.85
N TYR A 352 -0.03 -0.88 -8.56
CA TYR A 352 -0.76 0.22 -7.93
C TYR A 352 -2.25 -0.08 -7.88
N SER A 353 -2.84 0.04 -6.69
CA SER A 353 -4.25 -0.26 -6.45
C SER A 353 -5.10 1.01 -6.50
N ALA A 354 -6.29 0.90 -7.05
CA ALA A 354 -7.39 1.81 -6.76
C ALA A 354 -8.22 1.24 -5.60
N ASP A 355 -9.00 2.09 -4.94
CA ASP A 355 -10.01 1.67 -3.97
C ASP A 355 -11.29 2.51 -4.11
N VAL A 356 -12.39 1.84 -4.43
CA VAL A 356 -13.63 2.51 -4.82
C VAL A 356 -14.84 1.74 -4.34
N GLN A 357 -15.68 2.46 -3.59
CA GLN A 357 -16.93 1.96 -3.06
C GLN A 357 -18.09 2.75 -3.64
N ARG A 358 -19.14 2.04 -4.05
CA ARG A 358 -20.35 2.62 -4.63
C ARG A 358 -21.59 1.92 -4.13
N ASN A 359 -22.65 2.71 -3.92
CA ASN A 359 -24.00 2.22 -3.74
C ASN A 359 -24.87 2.57 -4.95
N VAL A 360 -25.59 1.60 -5.52
CA VAL A 360 -26.53 1.85 -6.62
C VAL A 360 -27.83 1.05 -6.47
N PRO A 361 -29.00 1.61 -6.84
CA PRO A 361 -30.25 0.87 -6.80
C PRO A 361 -30.28 -0.21 -7.90
N ILE A 362 -30.62 -1.45 -7.55
CA ILE A 362 -30.62 -2.58 -8.49
C ILE A 362 -31.62 -2.43 -9.64
N ASP A 363 -32.72 -1.71 -9.41
CA ASP A 363 -33.76 -1.39 -10.41
C ASP A 363 -33.58 0.01 -11.01
N GLY A 364 -32.45 0.66 -10.73
CA GLY A 364 -32.02 1.91 -11.33
C GLY A 364 -32.70 3.17 -10.79
N LYS A 365 -33.48 3.09 -9.69
CA LYS A 365 -34.07 4.26 -9.03
C LYS A 365 -34.02 4.19 -7.52
N LEU A 366 -33.60 5.27 -6.88
CA LEU A 366 -33.64 5.35 -5.42
C LEU A 366 -35.07 5.55 -4.93
N THR A 367 -35.45 4.81 -3.88
CA THR A 367 -36.63 5.14 -3.07
C THR A 367 -36.40 6.46 -2.29
N GLU A 368 -37.47 7.02 -1.71
CA GLU A 368 -37.37 8.25 -0.92
C GLU A 368 -36.39 8.12 0.25
N GLU A 369 -36.42 6.99 0.97
CA GLU A 369 -35.51 6.76 2.08
C GLU A 369 -34.07 6.50 1.63
N GLN A 370 -33.87 5.69 0.58
CA GLN A 370 -32.53 5.50 0.00
C GLN A 370 -31.93 6.81 -0.46
N ARG A 371 -32.71 7.65 -1.14
CA ARG A 371 -32.28 8.98 -1.60
C ARG A 371 -31.86 9.86 -0.42
N ARG A 372 -32.66 9.89 0.65
CA ARG A 372 -32.33 10.68 1.86
C ARG A 372 -30.99 10.26 2.47
N LEU A 373 -30.75 8.96 2.63
CA LEU A 373 -29.49 8.43 3.19
C LEU A 373 -28.31 8.68 2.24
N TYR A 374 -28.55 8.54 0.94
CA TYR A 374 -27.56 8.77 -0.11
C TYR A 374 -27.08 10.22 -0.15
N GLU A 375 -28.01 11.19 -0.09
CA GLU A 375 -27.69 12.61 -0.07
C GLU A 375 -26.82 12.97 1.15
N ILE A 376 -27.11 12.40 2.33
CA ILE A 376 -26.28 12.62 3.52
C ILE A 376 -24.85 12.08 3.32
N ALA A 377 -24.72 10.82 2.89
CA ALA A 377 -23.40 10.22 2.67
C ALA A 377 -22.62 10.95 1.56
N LEU A 378 -23.29 11.38 0.49
CA LEU A 378 -22.70 12.13 -0.61
C LEU A 378 -22.20 13.51 -0.16
N ASP A 379 -22.99 14.23 0.63
CA ASP A 379 -22.61 15.54 1.18
C ASP A 379 -21.38 15.43 2.08
N VAL A 380 -21.32 14.39 2.93
CA VAL A 380 -20.15 14.12 3.79
C VAL A 380 -18.91 13.83 2.94
N GLN A 381 -19.03 12.88 2.00
CA GLN A 381 -17.93 12.48 1.12
C GLN A 381 -17.33 13.68 0.37
N LYS A 382 -18.17 14.46 -0.31
CA LYS A 382 -17.74 15.63 -1.09
C LYS A 382 -17.14 16.71 -0.20
N THR A 383 -17.71 16.97 0.98
CA THR A 383 -17.19 17.98 1.91
C THR A 383 -15.81 17.60 2.43
N VAL A 384 -15.59 16.33 2.77
CA VAL A 384 -14.27 15.86 3.24
C VAL A 384 -13.24 15.94 2.12
N ILE A 385 -13.59 15.50 0.90
CA ILE A 385 -12.69 15.61 -0.26
C ILE A 385 -12.36 17.09 -0.56
N ASP A 386 -13.35 17.98 -0.51
CA ASP A 386 -13.17 19.42 -0.74
C ASP A 386 -12.23 20.10 0.26
N MET A 387 -12.04 19.51 1.45
CA MET A 387 -11.11 20.00 2.46
C MET A 387 -9.66 19.57 2.24
N ILE A 388 -9.38 18.66 1.30
CA ILE A 388 -8.03 18.11 1.13
C ILE A 388 -7.12 19.15 0.49
N GLU A 389 -6.18 19.67 1.28
CA GLU A 389 -5.10 20.53 0.80
C GLU A 389 -3.84 20.37 1.68
N PRO A 390 -2.66 20.78 1.18
CA PRO A 390 -1.45 20.76 1.98
C PRO A 390 -1.60 21.51 3.31
N GLY A 391 -1.20 20.88 4.41
CA GLY A 391 -1.27 21.45 5.75
C GLY A 391 -2.53 21.10 6.54
N VAL A 392 -3.55 20.53 5.92
CA VAL A 392 -4.69 19.92 6.62
C VAL A 392 -4.25 18.60 7.24
N THR A 393 -4.70 18.29 8.45
CA THR A 393 -4.39 17.04 9.15
C THR A 393 -5.46 15.98 8.91
N TRP A 394 -5.06 14.70 9.03
CA TRP A 394 -5.98 13.56 8.95
C TRP A 394 -7.16 13.68 9.93
N TRP A 395 -6.87 14.17 11.15
CA TRP A 395 -7.87 14.35 12.20
C TRP A 395 -8.85 15.49 11.92
N GLU A 396 -8.44 16.56 11.23
CA GLU A 396 -9.37 17.62 10.81
C GLU A 396 -10.40 17.10 9.79
N LEU A 397 -9.97 16.22 8.87
CA LEU A 397 -10.88 15.54 7.94
C LEU A 397 -11.84 14.61 8.70
N HIS A 398 -11.32 13.83 9.65
CA HIS A 398 -12.12 12.92 10.46
C HIS A 398 -13.15 13.64 11.33
N ASP A 399 -12.72 14.66 12.07
CA ASP A 399 -13.61 15.43 12.92
C ASP A 399 -14.72 16.11 12.11
N LYS A 400 -14.42 16.54 10.87
CA LYS A 400 -15.45 17.08 9.98
C LYS A 400 -16.51 16.04 9.59
N ALA A 401 -16.07 14.87 9.16
CA ALA A 401 -16.99 13.78 8.81
C ALA A 401 -17.89 13.43 10.00
N MET A 402 -17.29 13.28 11.19
CA MET A 402 -18.02 12.98 12.43
C MET A 402 -18.99 14.09 12.82
N GLU A 403 -18.61 15.36 12.70
CA GLU A 403 -19.51 16.51 12.94
C GLU A 403 -20.77 16.42 12.07
N MET A 404 -20.61 16.13 10.78
CA MET A 404 -21.71 16.06 9.82
C MET A 404 -22.60 14.84 10.05
N LEU A 405 -21.99 13.66 10.29
CA LEU A 405 -22.73 12.44 10.61
C LEU A 405 -23.51 12.58 11.93
N GLN A 406 -22.92 13.21 12.94
CA GLN A 406 -23.61 13.51 14.19
C GLN A 406 -24.78 14.48 14.00
N ALA A 407 -24.61 15.53 13.20
CA ALA A 407 -25.68 16.46 12.88
C ALA A 407 -26.85 15.78 12.14
N ALA A 408 -26.55 14.75 11.34
CA ALA A 408 -27.54 13.92 10.67
C ALA A 408 -28.14 12.80 11.55
N GLY A 409 -27.55 12.52 12.71
CA GLY A 409 -27.99 11.49 13.66
C GLY A 409 -27.49 10.07 13.36
N TYR A 410 -26.32 9.95 12.71
CA TYR A 410 -25.73 8.68 12.26
C TYR A 410 -24.29 8.43 12.75
N ASP A 411 -23.82 9.19 13.75
CA ASP A 411 -22.48 9.03 14.35
C ASP A 411 -22.30 7.74 15.14
N GLU A 412 -23.35 7.24 15.80
CA GLU A 412 -23.28 6.02 16.63
C GLU A 412 -22.94 4.74 15.84
N TYR A 413 -23.08 4.79 14.51
CA TYR A 413 -22.88 3.65 13.61
C TYR A 413 -21.64 3.79 12.71
N TYR A 414 -20.81 4.82 12.94
CA TYR A 414 -19.55 5.00 12.25
C TYR A 414 -18.41 4.40 13.09
N TYR A 415 -17.88 3.26 12.69
CA TYR A 415 -16.92 2.48 13.48
C TYR A 415 -15.49 2.43 12.90
N TYR A 416 -15.27 3.04 11.72
CA TYR A 416 -14.03 2.97 10.96
C TYR A 416 -13.38 4.35 10.79
N GLY A 417 -12.16 4.40 10.25
CA GLY A 417 -11.43 5.65 9.99
C GLY A 417 -11.98 6.36 8.75
N ILE A 418 -11.54 7.60 8.50
CA ILE A 418 -11.98 8.32 7.28
C ILE A 418 -11.43 7.80 5.95
N GLY A 419 -10.59 6.78 6.02
CA GLY A 419 -9.88 6.17 4.92
C GLY A 419 -8.48 5.78 5.31
N HIS A 420 -7.61 5.74 4.32
CA HIS A 420 -6.21 5.34 4.47
C HIS A 420 -5.35 5.89 3.33
N PHE A 421 -4.03 5.74 3.43
CA PHE A 421 -3.15 5.94 2.28
C PHE A 421 -3.33 4.82 1.26
N ILE A 422 -3.16 5.15 -0.02
CA ILE A 422 -3.24 4.18 -1.13
C ILE A 422 -2.05 4.32 -2.06
N GLY A 423 -1.59 3.21 -2.63
CA GLY A 423 -0.42 3.19 -3.49
C GLY A 423 -0.14 1.80 -4.06
N MET A 424 1.04 1.26 -3.76
CA MET A 424 1.38 -0.11 -4.19
C MET A 424 0.62 -1.17 -3.38
N GLU A 425 0.15 -0.80 -2.19
CA GLU A 425 -0.83 -1.56 -1.42
C GLU A 425 -2.16 -0.81 -1.40
N VAL A 426 -3.27 -1.53 -1.17
CA VAL A 426 -4.59 -0.92 -0.98
C VAL A 426 -4.60 -0.05 0.27
N HIS A 427 -4.22 -0.61 1.43
CA HIS A 427 -3.83 0.17 2.60
C HIS A 427 -2.31 0.33 2.56
N ASP A 428 -1.84 1.38 1.89
CA ASP A 428 -0.41 1.73 1.87
C ASP A 428 0.00 2.37 3.20
N GLU A 429 1.30 2.34 3.46
CA GLU A 429 1.84 2.91 4.68
C GLU A 429 1.86 4.44 4.61
N GLY A 430 1.59 5.10 5.73
CA GLY A 430 1.69 6.54 5.82
C GLY A 430 1.54 7.10 7.24
N ASP A 431 2.01 8.34 7.40
CA ASP A 431 1.93 9.10 8.64
C ASP A 431 0.57 9.80 8.78
N TYR A 432 -0.21 9.36 9.77
CA TYR A 432 -1.52 9.91 10.13
C TYR A 432 -1.45 11.04 11.19
N LEU A 433 -0.24 11.40 11.65
CA LEU A 433 -0.01 12.44 12.65
C LEU A 433 0.40 13.77 12.02
N ASP A 434 1.28 13.72 11.01
CA ASP A 434 1.72 14.91 10.28
C ASP A 434 0.61 15.46 9.35
N PRO A 435 0.63 16.77 9.05
CA PRO A 435 -0.23 17.34 8.03
C PRO A 435 0.03 16.75 6.63
N LEU A 436 -1.02 16.74 5.80
CA LEU A 436 -0.97 16.31 4.41
C LEU A 436 0.03 17.14 3.59
N LYS A 437 0.75 16.47 2.69
CA LYS A 437 1.77 17.06 1.81
C LYS A 437 1.44 16.75 0.33
N PRO A 438 1.81 17.62 -0.62
CA PRO A 438 1.67 17.31 -2.04
C PRO A 438 2.34 15.98 -2.38
N GLY A 439 1.66 15.16 -3.18
CA GLY A 439 2.13 13.82 -3.56
C GLY A 439 1.57 12.68 -2.72
N MET A 440 0.91 12.94 -1.60
CA MET A 440 0.20 11.90 -0.86
C MET A 440 -1.04 11.44 -1.64
N ALA A 441 -1.28 10.14 -1.72
CA ALA A 441 -2.50 9.55 -2.29
C ALA A 441 -3.30 8.85 -1.19
N LEU A 442 -4.60 9.13 -1.15
CA LEU A 442 -5.50 8.75 -0.08
C LEU A 442 -6.75 8.08 -0.67
N SER A 443 -7.28 7.08 0.01
CA SER A 443 -8.71 6.74 -0.07
C SER A 443 -9.46 7.55 0.99
N ILE A 444 -10.64 8.06 0.64
CA ILE A 444 -11.59 8.70 1.56
C ILE A 444 -12.89 7.93 1.53
N GLU A 445 -13.29 7.33 2.65
CA GLU A 445 -14.43 6.42 2.74
C GLU A 445 -15.44 6.84 3.83
N GLN A 446 -16.58 7.38 3.41
CA GLN A 446 -17.63 7.87 4.31
C GLN A 446 -18.96 7.21 4.04
N GLY A 447 -19.71 6.94 5.11
CA GLY A 447 -20.97 6.22 5.00
C GLY A 447 -21.95 6.49 6.11
N VAL A 448 -23.22 6.28 5.78
CA VAL A 448 -24.36 6.27 6.69
C VAL A 448 -24.81 4.82 6.87
N MET A 449 -24.79 4.36 8.11
CA MET A 449 -25.24 3.03 8.52
C MET A 449 -26.42 3.17 9.46
N PRO A 450 -27.67 3.21 8.96
CA PRO A 450 -28.83 3.27 9.85
C PRO A 450 -29.04 1.92 10.57
N PRO A 451 -29.67 1.91 11.76
CA PRO A 451 -30.02 0.66 12.44
C PRO A 451 -31.09 -0.17 11.69
N GLU A 452 -31.90 0.49 10.87
CA GLU A 452 -32.85 -0.14 9.95
C GLU A 452 -32.70 0.50 8.56
N GLY A 453 -32.65 -0.32 7.51
CA GLY A 453 -32.48 0.14 6.12
C GLY A 453 -31.09 -0.13 5.54
N PRO A 454 -30.82 0.35 4.31
CA PRO A 454 -29.58 0.05 3.61
C PRO A 454 -28.42 0.90 4.13
N ARG A 455 -27.22 0.29 4.25
CA ARG A 455 -25.97 1.06 4.33
C ARG A 455 -25.75 1.80 3.00
N ILE A 456 -25.43 3.09 3.08
CA ILE A 456 -24.95 3.88 1.94
C ILE A 456 -23.59 4.45 2.28
N ALA A 457 -22.58 4.17 1.47
CA ALA A 457 -21.23 4.65 1.66
C ALA A 457 -20.53 4.85 0.30
N PHE A 458 -19.59 5.79 0.28
CA PHE A 458 -18.75 6.11 -0.86
C PHE A 458 -17.31 5.98 -0.46
N GLU A 459 -16.48 5.66 -1.44
CA GLU A 459 -15.04 5.66 -1.28
C GLU A 459 -14.41 6.13 -2.58
N ASP A 460 -13.43 7.01 -2.45
CA ASP A 460 -12.81 7.70 -3.57
C ASP A 460 -11.32 7.92 -3.34
N ASP A 461 -10.57 7.72 -4.42
CA ASP A 461 -9.14 7.95 -4.47
C ASP A 461 -8.84 9.42 -4.77
N VAL A 462 -7.95 10.00 -3.97
CA VAL A 462 -7.58 11.42 -4.03
C VAL A 462 -6.08 11.59 -3.97
N LEU A 463 -5.51 12.42 -4.84
CA LEU A 463 -4.11 12.83 -4.82
C LEU A 463 -3.97 14.26 -4.29
N VAL A 464 -3.22 14.46 -3.22
CA VAL A 464 -2.91 15.81 -2.70
C VAL A 464 -1.97 16.53 -3.67
N THR A 465 -2.33 17.75 -4.07
CA THR A 465 -1.55 18.59 -5.00
C THR A 465 -0.96 19.80 -4.27
N GLU A 466 -0.17 20.65 -4.96
CA GLU A 466 0.43 21.86 -4.36
C GLU A 466 -0.58 22.85 -3.78
N ASN A 467 -1.82 22.88 -4.30
CA ASN A 467 -2.82 23.90 -3.94
C ASN A 467 -4.22 23.30 -3.68
N GLY A 468 -4.29 22.04 -3.25
CA GLY A 468 -5.55 21.33 -3.04
C GLY A 468 -5.40 19.85 -3.34
N TYR A 469 -6.31 19.31 -4.15
CA TYR A 469 -6.37 17.89 -4.48
C TYR A 469 -6.72 17.66 -5.95
N GLU A 470 -6.47 16.44 -6.42
CA GLU A 470 -7.02 15.85 -7.64
C GLU A 470 -7.87 14.65 -7.23
N TRP A 471 -9.16 14.68 -7.53
CA TRP A 471 -10.07 13.58 -7.27
C TRP A 471 -9.92 12.55 -8.39
N LEU A 472 -9.13 11.50 -8.13
CA LEU A 472 -8.73 10.53 -9.15
C LEU A 472 -9.94 9.76 -9.69
N SER A 473 -10.90 9.44 -8.82
CA SER A 473 -12.13 8.69 -9.13
C SER A 473 -13.36 9.54 -9.41
N GLU A 474 -13.21 10.86 -9.66
CA GLU A 474 -14.32 11.79 -9.94
C GLU A 474 -15.20 11.33 -11.12
N ASN A 475 -14.60 10.62 -12.08
CA ASN A 475 -15.29 10.11 -13.27
C ASN A 475 -16.17 8.87 -13.01
N ILE A 476 -16.10 8.27 -11.82
CA ILE A 476 -16.92 7.11 -11.44
C ILE A 476 -18.20 7.65 -10.76
N PRO A 477 -19.39 7.52 -11.38
CA PRO A 477 -20.59 8.24 -10.95
C PRO A 477 -20.96 8.06 -9.47
N ILE A 478 -21.20 9.20 -8.80
CA ILE A 478 -21.76 9.31 -7.44
C ILE A 478 -22.96 10.26 -7.38
N GLU A 479 -23.15 11.12 -8.37
CA GLU A 479 -24.34 11.97 -8.41
C GLU A 479 -25.55 11.08 -8.73
N ILE A 480 -26.67 11.31 -8.03
CA ILE A 480 -27.84 10.44 -8.13
C ILE A 480 -28.34 10.35 -9.57
N GLU A 481 -28.40 11.47 -10.28
CA GLU A 481 -28.84 11.52 -11.66
C GLU A 481 -27.94 10.72 -12.59
N ASP A 482 -26.63 10.75 -12.36
CA ASP A 482 -25.65 10.01 -13.17
C ASP A 482 -25.70 8.51 -12.88
N VAL A 483 -25.91 8.12 -11.61
CA VAL A 483 -26.12 6.74 -11.20
C VAL A 483 -27.40 6.16 -11.82
N GLU A 484 -28.53 6.86 -11.69
CA GLU A 484 -29.81 6.44 -12.31
C GLU A 484 -29.71 6.40 -13.84
N ALA A 485 -28.99 7.35 -14.45
CA ALA A 485 -28.75 7.36 -15.89
C ALA A 485 -27.88 6.18 -16.33
N LEU A 486 -26.82 5.85 -15.59
CA LEU A 486 -25.94 4.71 -15.88
C LEU A 486 -26.70 3.39 -15.89
N SER A 487 -27.56 3.15 -14.89
CA SER A 487 -28.41 1.95 -14.81
C SER A 487 -29.40 1.81 -15.96
N SER A 488 -29.70 2.90 -16.68
CA SER A 488 -30.62 2.88 -17.84
C SER A 488 -29.92 2.56 -19.18
N GLN A 489 -28.60 2.54 -19.21
CA GLN A 489 -27.83 2.29 -20.42
C GLN A 489 -27.81 0.80 -20.78
N PRO A 490 -27.75 0.44 -22.09
CA PRO A 490 -27.72 -0.96 -22.51
C PRO A 490 -26.46 -1.67 -22.01
N SER A 491 -26.61 -2.94 -21.62
CA SER A 491 -25.49 -3.77 -21.19
C SER A 491 -25.03 -4.76 -22.26
N SER A 492 -23.71 -4.88 -22.41
CA SER A 492 -23.07 -5.93 -23.22
C SER A 492 -23.32 -7.35 -22.70
N PHE A 493 -23.80 -7.50 -21.46
CA PHE A 493 -24.11 -8.78 -20.83
C PHE A 493 -25.59 -9.16 -20.89
N GLU A 494 -26.47 -8.32 -21.45
CA GLU A 494 -27.91 -8.61 -21.53
C GLU A 494 -28.21 -9.96 -22.19
N GLU A 495 -27.49 -10.34 -23.24
CA GLU A 495 -27.73 -11.58 -23.98
C GLU A 495 -27.44 -12.84 -23.15
N PHE A 496 -26.50 -12.79 -22.20
CA PHE A 496 -26.21 -13.92 -21.30
C PHE A 496 -27.33 -14.21 -20.31
N THR A 497 -28.30 -13.30 -20.26
CA THR A 497 -29.31 -13.24 -19.20
C THR A 497 -30.73 -13.38 -19.77
N LYS A 498 -30.88 -13.24 -21.10
CA LYS A 498 -32.12 -13.53 -21.82
C LYS A 498 -32.38 -15.04 -21.81
N GLY A 499 -33.39 -15.46 -21.06
CA GLY A 499 -33.93 -16.83 -21.08
C GLY A 499 -33.55 -17.74 -19.91
N ARG A 500 -33.02 -17.18 -18.82
CA ARG A 500 -32.95 -17.87 -17.51
C ARG A 500 -34.10 -17.48 -16.61
#